data_AF-A0A2K9NPI6-F1
#
_entry.id   AF-A0A2K9NPI6-F1
#
_cell.length_a   1.000
_cell.length_b   1.000
_cell.length_c   1.000
_cell.angle_alpha   90.00
_cell.angle_beta   90.00
_cell.angle_gamma   90.00
#
_symmetry.space_group_name_H-M   'P 1'
#
loop_
_entity.id
_entity.type
_entity.pdbx_description
1 polymer ?
#
loop_
_entity_poly.entity_id
_entity_poly.type
_entity_poly.pdbx_seq_one_letter_code
_entity_poly.pdbx_strand_id
1 'polypeptide(L)'
;MKSLLIASLMVLSVPSFAKLAVYGNADAARAVLAPEVLSKVMDKAQTETFLKVEVANTKLNEFSVTVETAKLDWRCESVVKVKAVGEVVTLPGGGKIATNKLVVGKIAEAKCVE
;
A
#
# COMPACT_ATOMS: atom_id res chain seq x y z
N MET A 1 33.72 32.99 32.28
CA MET A 1 33.50 31.52 32.36
C MET A 1 32.19 31.21 31.64
N LYS A 2 32.26 30.30 30.67
CA LYS A 2 31.18 29.88 29.75
C LYS A 2 30.18 28.98 30.47
N SER A 3 28.88 29.24 30.37
CA SER A 3 27.80 28.28 30.63
C SER A 3 26.47 28.96 30.32
N LEU A 4 25.46 28.41 29.65
CA LEU A 4 25.31 27.23 28.82
C LEU A 4 24.11 27.59 27.94
N LEU A 5 24.24 27.50 26.61
CA LEU A 5 23.12 27.66 25.68
C LEU A 5 22.13 26.53 25.94
N ILE A 6 20.95 26.86 26.48
CA ILE A 6 19.80 25.95 26.51
C ILE A 6 19.25 25.91 25.07
N ALA A 7 19.79 24.98 24.29
CA ALA A 7 19.19 24.56 23.03
C ALA A 7 17.88 23.83 23.38
N SER A 8 16.80 24.60 23.47
CA SER A 8 15.44 24.06 23.51
C SER A 8 15.15 23.46 22.14
N LEU A 9 15.53 22.19 21.99
CA LEU A 9 15.17 21.35 20.86
C LEU A 9 13.66 21.07 21.01
N MET A 10 12.82 22.03 20.59
CA MET A 10 11.42 21.76 20.31
C MET A 10 11.39 20.79 19.14
N VAL A 11 11.37 19.50 19.46
CA VAL A 11 10.93 18.45 18.55
C VAL A 11 9.46 18.76 18.28
N LEU A 12 9.22 19.57 17.25
CA LEU A 12 7.92 19.63 16.59
C LEU A 12 7.70 18.23 16.02
N SER A 13 7.11 17.36 16.83
CA SER A 13 6.51 16.12 16.39
C SER A 13 5.40 16.52 15.43
N VAL A 14 5.75 16.60 14.14
CA VAL A 14 4.77 16.75 13.08
C VAL A 14 3.79 15.60 13.29
N PRO A 15 2.51 15.85 13.60
CA PRO A 15 1.56 14.77 13.71
C PRO A 15 1.56 14.12 12.34
N SER A 16 2.09 12.90 12.27
CA SER A 16 1.94 12.04 11.12
C SER A 16 0.45 11.98 10.86
N PHE A 17 0.00 12.64 9.80
CA PHE A 17 -1.38 12.56 9.37
C PHE A 17 -1.62 11.09 9.04
N ALA A 18 -2.16 10.33 10.00
CA ALA A 18 -2.74 9.03 9.76
C ALA A 18 -3.75 9.26 8.64
N LYS A 19 -3.42 8.78 7.45
CA LYS A 19 -4.14 9.05 6.21
C LYS A 19 -5.50 8.36 6.32
N LEU A 20 -6.48 9.05 6.90
CA LEU A 20 -7.87 8.62 6.97
C LEU A 20 -8.40 8.51 5.54
N ALA A 21 -8.60 7.29 5.05
CA ALA A 21 -9.23 7.09 3.76
C ALA A 21 -10.41 6.13 3.90
N VAL A 22 -11.60 6.63 3.59
CA VAL A 22 -12.74 5.81 3.17
C VAL A 22 -12.67 5.80 1.66
N TYR A 23 -12.06 4.77 1.08
CA TYR A 23 -11.80 4.77 -0.35
C TYR A 23 -13.09 4.58 -1.16
N GLY A 24 -13.42 5.54 -2.04
CA GLY A 24 -14.25 5.26 -3.22
C GLY A 24 -13.48 4.40 -4.23
N ASN A 25 -14.16 3.78 -5.20
CA ASN A 25 -13.51 2.84 -6.14
C ASN A 25 -12.30 3.43 -6.89
N ALA A 26 -12.38 4.71 -7.31
CA ALA A 26 -11.28 5.38 -8.01
C ALA A 26 -10.12 5.76 -7.07
N ASP A 27 -10.43 6.22 -5.87
CA ASP A 27 -9.41 6.56 -4.86
C ASP A 27 -8.71 5.32 -4.32
N ALA A 28 -9.42 4.20 -4.24
CA ALA A 28 -8.87 2.90 -3.89
C ALA A 28 -7.87 2.41 -4.94
N ALA A 29 -8.19 2.53 -6.24
CA ALA A 29 -7.26 2.15 -7.31
C ALA A 29 -5.96 2.98 -7.26
N ARG A 30 -6.07 4.29 -7.03
CA ARG A 30 -4.90 5.17 -6.82
C ARG A 30 -4.09 4.79 -5.58
N ALA A 31 -4.77 4.39 -4.49
CA ALA A 31 -4.11 3.96 -3.27
C ALA A 31 -3.44 2.59 -3.39
N VAL A 32 -3.98 1.68 -4.20
CA VAL A 32 -3.33 0.40 -4.53
C VAL A 32 -2.04 0.63 -5.32
N LEU A 33 -2.02 1.64 -6.20
CA LEU A 33 -0.82 2.06 -6.94
C LEU A 33 0.13 2.94 -6.11
N ALA A 34 -0.21 3.29 -4.86
CA ALA A 34 0.69 4.06 -4.01
C ALA A 34 1.96 3.25 -3.68
N PRO A 35 3.13 3.89 -3.57
CA PRO A 35 4.42 3.19 -3.41
C PRO A 35 4.43 2.17 -2.26
N GLU A 36 3.77 2.49 -1.14
CA GLU A 36 3.70 1.63 0.05
C GLU A 36 2.90 0.34 -0.15
N VAL A 37 1.86 0.36 -0.99
CA VAL A 37 1.04 -0.81 -1.30
C VAL A 37 1.66 -1.57 -2.47
N LEU A 38 2.13 -0.85 -3.48
CA LEU A 38 2.78 -1.44 -4.65
C LEU A 38 4.06 -2.20 -4.27
N SER A 39 4.90 -1.66 -3.38
CA SER A 39 6.07 -2.37 -2.86
C SER A 39 5.69 -3.70 -2.21
N LYS A 40 4.60 -3.75 -1.42
CA LYS A 40 4.12 -5.01 -0.82
C LYS A 40 3.58 -5.98 -1.87
N VAL A 41 2.93 -5.49 -2.92
CA VAL A 41 2.49 -6.31 -4.06
C VAL A 41 3.71 -6.92 -4.77
N MET A 42 4.74 -6.10 -5.01
CA MET A 42 5.98 -6.51 -5.65
C MET A 42 6.76 -7.54 -4.82
N ASP A 43 6.87 -7.33 -3.50
CA ASP A 43 7.44 -8.31 -2.56
C ASP A 43 6.71 -9.65 -2.63
N LYS A 44 5.38 -9.62 -2.76
CA LYS A 44 4.57 -10.83 -2.91
C LYS A 44 4.76 -11.49 -4.26
N ALA A 45 4.85 -10.72 -5.33
CA ALA A 45 5.15 -11.19 -6.67
C ALA A 45 6.63 -11.62 -6.84
N GLN A 46 7.47 -11.43 -5.81
CA GLN A 46 8.90 -11.74 -5.82
C GLN A 46 9.65 -11.05 -6.97
N THR A 47 9.31 -9.79 -7.23
CA THR A 47 9.94 -9.01 -8.30
C THR A 47 10.26 -7.59 -7.85
N GLU A 48 11.41 -7.08 -8.28
CA GLU A 48 11.79 -5.67 -8.11
C GLU A 48 11.52 -4.84 -9.37
N THR A 49 11.23 -5.50 -10.50
CA THR A 49 10.98 -4.86 -11.79
C THR A 49 9.74 -5.45 -12.45
N PHE A 50 8.97 -4.62 -13.14
CA PHE A 50 7.79 -5.04 -13.87
C PHE A 50 7.71 -4.32 -15.21
N LEU A 51 7.12 -4.98 -16.19
CA LEU A 51 6.79 -4.41 -17.49
C LEU A 51 5.47 -3.65 -17.41
N LYS A 52 4.51 -4.20 -16.66
CA LYS A 52 3.14 -3.72 -16.60
C LYS A 52 2.52 -4.03 -15.24
N VAL A 53 1.73 -3.08 -14.75
CA VAL A 53 0.86 -3.27 -13.58
C VAL A 53 -0.54 -2.85 -13.96
N GLU A 54 -1.50 -3.76 -13.81
CA GLU A 54 -2.91 -3.50 -14.02
C GLU A 54 -3.69 -3.70 -12.72
N VAL A 55 -4.62 -2.80 -12.44
CA VAL A 55 -5.48 -2.88 -11.25
C VAL A 55 -6.92 -2.96 -11.70
N ALA A 56 -7.56 -4.09 -11.41
CA ALA A 56 -8.97 -4.31 -11.70
C ALA A 56 -9.76 -4.39 -10.39
N ASN A 57 -10.86 -3.64 -10.29
CA ASN A 57 -11.82 -3.84 -9.21
C ASN A 57 -12.62 -5.10 -9.53
N THR A 58 -12.40 -6.16 -8.75
CA THR A 58 -13.04 -7.45 -9.01
C THR A 58 -14.27 -7.70 -8.16
N LYS A 59 -14.35 -7.09 -6.97
CA LYS A 59 -15.50 -7.14 -6.07
C LYS A 59 -15.55 -5.88 -5.22
N LEU A 60 -16.68 -5.64 -4.57
CA LEU A 60 -16.81 -4.60 -3.55
C LEU A 60 -15.68 -4.78 -2.51
N ASN A 61 -14.82 -3.76 -2.37
CA ASN A 61 -13.63 -3.76 -1.51
C ASN A 61 -12.50 -4.75 -1.87
N GLU A 62 -12.45 -5.29 -3.09
CA GLU A 62 -11.38 -6.19 -3.56
C GLU A 62 -10.86 -5.79 -4.95
N PHE A 63 -9.54 -5.60 -5.02
CA PHE A 63 -8.80 -5.28 -6.23
C PHE A 63 -7.89 -6.46 -6.59
N SER A 64 -7.78 -6.74 -7.88
CA SER A 64 -6.77 -7.64 -8.43
C SER A 64 -5.68 -6.79 -9.04
N VAL A 65 -4.44 -7.01 -8.61
CA VAL A 65 -3.26 -6.36 -9.15
C VAL A 65 -2.51 -7.40 -9.95
N THR A 66 -2.50 -7.23 -11.26
CA THR A 66 -1.76 -8.07 -12.19
C THR A 66 -0.41 -7.41 -12.44
N VAL A 67 0.67 -8.13 -12.17
CA VAL A 67 2.04 -7.68 -12.40
C VAL A 67 2.65 -8.57 -13.49
N GLU A 68 3.05 -7.95 -14.59
CA GLU A 68 3.78 -8.62 -15.68
C GLU A 68 5.27 -8.35 -15.52
N THR A 69 6.08 -9.40 -15.61
CA THR A 69 7.54 -9.35 -15.48
C THR A 69 8.19 -10.09 -16.64
N ALA A 70 9.33 -9.57 -17.11
CA ALA A 70 10.21 -10.32 -18.01
C ALA A 70 11.17 -11.16 -17.18
N LYS A 71 11.26 -12.45 -17.46
CA LYS A 71 12.29 -13.33 -16.91
C LYS A 71 12.95 -14.09 -18.05
N LEU A 72 14.15 -13.66 -18.45
CA LEU A 72 14.82 -14.13 -19.66
C LEU A 72 13.90 -13.95 -20.88
N ASP A 73 13.54 -15.02 -21.57
CA ASP A 73 12.67 -15.02 -22.75
C ASP A 73 11.18 -15.15 -22.39
N TRP A 74 10.84 -15.30 -21.10
CA TRP A 74 9.48 -15.60 -20.65
C TRP A 74 8.78 -14.34 -20.12
N ARG A 75 7.49 -14.23 -20.41
CA ARG A 75 6.58 -13.26 -19.75
C ARG A 75 5.83 -13.96 -18.63
N CYS A 76 6.12 -13.54 -17.40
CA CYS A 76 5.45 -14.04 -16.21
C CYS A 76 4.42 -13.03 -15.71
N GLU A 77 3.20 -13.49 -15.53
CA GLU A 77 2.10 -12.74 -14.93
C GLU A 77 1.84 -13.27 -13.52
N SER A 78 1.73 -12.35 -12.55
CA SER A 78 1.32 -12.66 -11.17
C SER A 78 0.14 -11.79 -10.77
N VAL A 79 -0.92 -12.44 -10.29
CA VAL A 79 -2.12 -11.76 -9.79
C VAL A 79 -2.09 -11.75 -8.26
N VAL A 80 -2.07 -10.56 -7.67
CA VAL A 80 -2.11 -10.36 -6.21
C VAL A 80 -3.41 -9.66 -5.84
N LYS A 81 -4.13 -10.22 -4.86
CA LYS A 81 -5.39 -9.62 -4.37
C LYS A 81 -5.10 -8.58 -3.30
N VAL A 82 -5.71 -7.40 -3.42
CA VAL A 82 -5.66 -6.33 -2.41
C VAL A 82 -7.07 -6.04 -1.91
N LYS A 83 -7.28 -6.06 -0.61
CA LYS A 83 -8.60 -5.87 0.02
C LYS A 83 -8.64 -4.62 0.87
N ALA A 84 -9.72 -3.85 0.77
CA ALA A 84 -10.03 -2.81 1.73
C ALA A 84 -10.74 -3.43 2.94
N VAL A 85 -10.08 -3.42 4.10
CA VAL A 85 -10.61 -3.95 5.35
C VAL A 85 -10.90 -2.78 6.28
N GLY A 86 -12.10 -2.76 6.88
CA GLY A 86 -12.44 -1.76 7.88
C GLY A 86 -11.52 -1.84 9.09
N GLU A 87 -10.95 -0.72 9.50
CA GLU A 87 -10.10 -0.59 10.68
C GLU A 87 -10.65 0.54 11.55
N VAL A 88 -10.60 0.37 12.88
CA VAL A 88 -10.92 1.43 13.82
C VAL A 88 -9.62 1.97 14.39
N VAL A 89 -9.31 3.22 14.09
CA VAL A 89 -8.12 3.89 14.59
C VAL A 89 -8.52 4.74 15.79
N THR A 90 -7.74 4.65 16.87
CA THR A 90 -7.91 5.51 18.04
C THR A 90 -7.02 6.73 17.89
N LEU A 91 -7.62 7.91 17.96
CA LEU A 91 -6.92 9.19 17.89
C LEU A 91 -6.25 9.49 19.23
N PRO A 92 -5.11 10.23 19.22
CA PRO A 92 -4.59 10.84 20.42
C PRO A 92 -5.68 11.72 21.06
N GLY A 93 -6.03 11.45 22.32
CA GLY A 93 -7.16 12.09 23.00
C GLY A 93 -8.45 11.26 23.10
N GLY A 94 -8.46 10.01 22.61
CA GLY A 94 -9.50 9.02 22.93
C GLY A 94 -10.67 8.92 21.94
N GLY A 95 -10.70 9.75 20.89
CA GLY A 95 -11.66 9.61 19.78
C GLY A 95 -11.41 8.34 18.97
N LYS A 96 -12.47 7.76 18.41
CA LYS A 96 -12.39 6.59 17.50
C LYS A 96 -12.95 6.96 16.14
N ILE A 97 -12.28 6.50 15.09
CA ILE A 97 -12.66 6.72 13.69
C ILE A 97 -12.65 5.39 12.95
N ALA A 98 -13.64 5.18 12.07
CA ALA A 98 -13.64 4.04 11.16
C ALA A 98 -12.96 4.45 9.85
N THR A 99 -11.97 3.68 9.42
CA THR A 99 -11.23 3.87 8.16
C THR A 99 -11.22 2.56 7.38
N ASN A 100 -10.77 2.61 6.12
CA ASN A 100 -10.45 1.41 5.37
C ASN A 100 -8.93 1.31 5.21
N LYS A 101 -8.37 0.14 5.44
CA LYS A 101 -6.97 -0.19 5.23
C LYS A 101 -6.82 -1.16 4.08
N LEU A 102 -5.91 -0.88 3.16
CA LEU A 102 -5.57 -1.79 2.08
C LEU A 102 -4.63 -2.88 2.58
N VAL A 103 -5.05 -4.13 2.46
CA VAL A 103 -4.31 -5.33 2.86
C VAL A 103 -3.95 -6.12 1.61
N VAL A 104 -2.65 -6.32 1.39
CA VAL A 104 -2.13 -7.12 0.27
C VAL A 104 -2.15 -8.59 0.67
N GLY A 105 -2.83 -9.40 -0.14
CA GLY A 105 -2.98 -10.84 0.06
C GLY A 105 -1.80 -11.65 -0.48
N LYS A 106 -2.00 -12.98 -0.56
CA LYS A 106 -1.08 -13.87 -1.27
C LYS A 106 -1.29 -13.76 -2.78
N ILE A 107 -0.32 -14.28 -3.55
CA ILE A 107 -0.51 -14.53 -4.98
C ILE A 107 -1.75 -15.42 -5.15
N ALA A 108 -2.70 -14.95 -5.96
CA ALA A 108 -3.89 -15.71 -6.32
C ALA A 108 -3.64 -16.59 -7.54
N GLU A 109 -2.82 -16.12 -8.48
CA GLU A 109 -2.47 -16.85 -9.70
C GLU A 109 -1.10 -16.39 -10.19
N ALA A 110 -0.30 -17.33 -10.71
CA ALA A 110 0.96 -17.03 -11.38
C ALA A 110 1.11 -17.93 -12.61
N LYS A 111 1.46 -17.33 -13.74
CA LYS A 111 1.63 -18.02 -15.03
C LYS A 111 2.83 -17.43 -15.76
N CYS A 112 3.62 -18.27 -16.42
CA CYS A 112 4.70 -17.82 -17.29
C CYS A 112 4.50 -18.44 -18.67
N VAL A 113 4.68 -17.62 -19.70
CA VAL A 113 4.57 -18.02 -21.11
C VAL A 113 5.87 -17.63 -21.81
N GLU A 114 6.37 -18.54 -22.64
CA GLU A 114 7.55 -18.34 -23.52
C GLU A 114 7.17 -17.54 -24.76
#